data_AF-E3TDI3-F1
#
_entry.id   AF-E3TDI3-F1
#
_cell.length_a   1.000
_cell.length_b   1.000
_cell.length_c   1.000
_cell.angle_alpha   90.00
_cell.angle_beta   90.00
_cell.angle_gamma   90.00
#
_symmetry.space_group_name_H-M   'P 1'
#
loop_
_entity.id
_entity.type
_entity.pdbx_description
1 polymer ?
#
loop_
_entity_poly.entity_id
_entity_poly.type
_entity_poly.pdbx_seq_one_letter_code
_entity_poly.pdbx_strand_id
1 'polypeptide(L)'
;MPKALKGKSAVEKKVIHPYSRKAACLARSAHRQDRKERLKSEKAQRLNLIREKLSWFQSQLDSGKVEYSKQDACEIIERYLHRFDGELEQIELANSIKGRQGRLHFSRETVIKQTMERERAQYEGNGFEIPDIINSKHLKTFREWNGDLKKLPNIKMRKVSAKGPEKKNTAVKETHTEEEEDEEDEAEEEDVSQDSDVELLEDEA
;
A
#
# COMPACT_ATOMS: atom_id res chain seq x y z
N MET A 1 -38.96 -11.81 47.90
CA MET A 1 -38.82 -12.22 46.49
C MET A 1 -38.56 -10.99 45.63
N PRO A 2 -37.50 -10.93 44.80
CA PRO A 2 -37.26 -9.78 43.94
C PRO A 2 -38.23 -9.79 42.74
N LYS A 3 -38.76 -8.61 42.40
CA LYS A 3 -39.75 -8.44 41.31
C LYS A 3 -39.08 -8.58 39.94
N ALA A 4 -39.70 -9.35 39.06
CA ALA A 4 -39.23 -9.59 37.69
C ALA A 4 -39.15 -8.28 36.87
N LEU A 5 -38.03 -8.09 36.17
CA LEU A 5 -37.83 -6.99 35.23
C LEU A 5 -38.75 -7.19 34.02
N LYS A 6 -39.73 -6.30 33.87
CA LYS A 6 -40.63 -6.25 32.71
C LYS A 6 -39.79 -6.15 31.43
N GLY A 7 -39.99 -7.11 30.54
CA GLY A 7 -39.35 -7.16 29.23
C GLY A 7 -39.56 -5.86 28.47
N LYS A 8 -38.48 -5.22 28.05
CA LYS A 8 -38.52 -4.07 27.16
C LYS A 8 -38.98 -4.58 25.79
N SER A 9 -40.27 -4.43 25.49
CA SER A 9 -40.78 -4.52 24.12
C SER A 9 -39.93 -3.61 23.22
N ALA A 10 -39.70 -4.04 21.97
CA ALA A 10 -38.94 -3.29 20.99
C ALA A 10 -39.46 -1.85 20.90
N VAL A 11 -38.75 -0.92 21.54
CA VAL A 11 -39.11 0.49 21.56
C VAL A 11 -38.89 0.99 20.14
N GLU A 12 -39.98 1.36 19.46
CA GLU A 12 -39.95 2.04 18.16
C GLU A 12 -38.88 3.14 18.20
N LYS A 13 -38.01 3.16 17.18
CA LYS A 13 -36.91 4.12 17.12
C LYS A 13 -37.49 5.52 17.06
N LYS A 14 -37.61 6.17 18.23
CA LYS A 14 -38.10 7.55 18.35
C LYS A 14 -37.29 8.44 17.42
N VAL A 15 -37.99 9.29 16.66
CA VAL A 15 -37.37 10.31 15.80
C VAL A 15 -36.44 11.17 16.65
N ILE A 16 -35.16 11.21 16.27
CA ILE A 16 -34.13 11.97 16.98
C ILE A 16 -33.97 13.29 16.23
N HIS A 17 -34.08 14.41 16.95
CA HIS A 17 -33.81 15.73 16.37
C HIS A 17 -32.33 15.84 15.93
N PRO A 18 -32.03 16.41 14.75
CA PRO A 18 -30.67 16.46 14.20
C PRO A 18 -29.64 17.12 15.13
N TYR A 19 -30.04 18.17 15.86
CA TYR A 19 -29.16 18.87 16.83
C TYR A 19 -29.19 18.29 18.25
N SER A 20 -29.77 17.11 18.46
CA SER A 20 -29.77 16.46 19.78
C SER A 20 -28.40 15.86 20.14
N ARG A 21 -28.05 15.83 21.43
CA ARG A 21 -26.87 15.10 21.95
C ARG A 21 -26.83 13.64 21.47
N LYS A 22 -28.00 13.00 21.34
CA LYS A 22 -28.10 11.62 20.84
C LYS A 22 -27.74 11.53 19.36
N ALA A 23 -28.18 12.49 18.54
CA ALA A 23 -27.80 12.56 17.12
C ALA A 23 -26.29 12.82 16.97
N ALA A 24 -25.72 13.76 17.74
CA ALA A 24 -24.28 14.02 17.73
C ALA A 24 -23.45 12.78 18.14
N CYS A 25 -23.91 12.01 19.12
CA CYS A 25 -23.25 10.76 19.52
C CYS A 25 -23.30 9.69 18.40
N LEU A 26 -24.46 9.54 17.74
CA LEU A 26 -24.61 8.64 16.61
C LEU A 26 -23.73 9.06 15.42
N ALA A 27 -23.67 10.35 15.10
CA ALA A 27 -22.81 10.87 14.05
C ALA A 27 -21.32 10.60 14.33
N ARG A 28 -20.85 10.82 15.57
CA ARG A 28 -19.47 10.47 15.96
C ARG A 28 -19.19 8.97 15.83
N SER A 29 -20.14 8.12 16.23
CA SER A 29 -20.00 6.67 16.07
C SER A 29 -19.97 6.25 14.61
N ALA A 30 -20.80 6.85 13.75
CA ALA A 30 -20.81 6.61 12.32
C ALA A 30 -19.48 7.01 11.69
N HIS A 31 -18.98 8.22 11.94
CA HIS A 31 -17.67 8.66 11.44
C HIS A 31 -16.51 7.78 11.91
N ARG A 32 -16.56 7.28 13.15
CA ARG A 32 -15.56 6.33 13.64
C ARG A 32 -15.61 5.01 12.86
N GLN A 33 -16.82 4.53 12.56
CA GLN A 33 -17.01 3.32 11.77
C GLN A 33 -16.57 3.51 10.32
N ASP A 34 -16.91 4.64 9.68
CA ASP A 34 -16.48 4.98 8.33
C ASP A 34 -14.96 5.04 8.22
N ARG A 35 -14.29 5.68 9.20
CA ARG A 35 -12.82 5.71 9.25
C ARG A 35 -12.24 4.31 9.38
N LYS A 36 -12.83 3.46 10.22
CA LYS A 36 -12.39 2.06 10.40
C LYS A 36 -12.59 1.24 9.13
N GLU A 37 -13.69 1.43 8.44
CA GLU A 37 -14.00 0.74 7.18
C GLU A 37 -13.06 1.21 6.06
N ARG A 38 -12.82 2.51 5.96
CA ARG A 38 -11.86 3.08 5.02
C ARG A 38 -10.45 2.53 5.22
N LEU A 39 -9.96 2.45 6.45
CA LEU A 39 -8.64 1.86 6.72
C LEU A 39 -8.58 0.38 6.34
N LYS A 40 -9.68 -0.37 6.52
CA LYS A 40 -9.76 -1.77 6.10
C LYS A 40 -9.75 -1.89 4.58
N SER A 41 -10.50 -1.04 3.86
CA SER A 41 -10.55 -1.08 2.40
C SER A 41 -9.21 -0.66 1.79
N GLU A 42 -8.56 0.38 2.32
CA GLU A 42 -7.21 0.79 1.88
C GLU A 42 -6.18 -0.34 2.09
N LYS A 43 -6.21 -1.03 3.24
CA LYS A 43 -5.33 -2.19 3.48
C LYS A 43 -5.64 -3.34 2.52
N ALA A 44 -6.91 -3.64 2.28
CA ALA A 44 -7.33 -4.68 1.35
C ALA A 44 -6.88 -4.34 -0.09
N GLN A 45 -7.03 -3.08 -0.51
CA GLN A 45 -6.59 -2.60 -1.82
C GLN A 45 -5.07 -2.76 -2.00
N ARG A 46 -4.26 -2.39 -1.00
CA ARG A 46 -2.80 -2.61 -1.05
C ARG A 46 -2.45 -4.09 -1.21
N LEU A 47 -3.09 -4.97 -0.44
CA LEU A 47 -2.85 -6.41 -0.52
C LEU A 47 -3.32 -7.00 -1.87
N ASN A 48 -4.43 -6.50 -2.41
CA ASN A 48 -4.93 -6.89 -3.72
C ASN A 48 -3.97 -6.47 -4.85
N LEU A 49 -3.41 -5.27 -4.79
CA LEU A 49 -2.43 -4.82 -5.79
C LEU A 49 -1.18 -5.72 -5.79
N ILE A 50 -0.69 -6.09 -4.61
CA ILE A 50 0.43 -7.04 -4.49
C ILE A 50 0.02 -8.40 -5.07
N ARG A 51 -1.17 -8.89 -4.73
CA ARG A 51 -1.70 -10.16 -5.26
C ARG A 51 -1.78 -10.17 -6.78
N GLU A 52 -2.30 -9.11 -7.38
CA GLU A 52 -2.42 -8.96 -8.84
C GLU A 52 -1.04 -8.95 -9.50
N LYS A 53 -0.10 -8.19 -8.94
CA LYS A 53 1.30 -8.19 -9.40
C LYS A 53 1.88 -9.61 -9.39
N LEU A 54 1.75 -10.31 -8.27
CA LEU A 54 2.24 -11.68 -8.13
C LEU A 54 1.55 -12.66 -9.06
N SER A 55 0.23 -12.55 -9.22
CA SER A 55 -0.54 -13.40 -10.14
C SER A 55 -0.08 -13.21 -11.59
N TRP A 56 0.26 -11.99 -11.99
CA TRP A 56 0.84 -11.74 -13.30
C TRP A 56 2.18 -12.45 -13.45
N PHE A 57 3.08 -12.32 -12.46
CA PHE A 57 4.37 -13.02 -12.51
C PHE A 57 4.19 -14.54 -12.59
N GLN A 58 3.27 -15.11 -11.82
CA GLN A 58 2.96 -16.53 -11.86
C GLN A 58 2.48 -16.98 -13.25
N SER A 59 1.67 -16.17 -13.94
CA SER A 59 1.18 -16.49 -15.28
C SER A 59 2.25 -16.50 -16.37
N GLN A 60 3.37 -15.80 -16.15
CA GLN A 60 4.49 -15.75 -17.09
C GLN A 60 5.53 -16.87 -16.86
N LEU A 61 5.40 -17.64 -15.79
CA LEU A 61 6.32 -18.72 -15.49
C LEU A 61 5.97 -19.98 -16.28
N ASP A 62 6.89 -20.44 -17.12
CA ASP A 62 6.85 -21.77 -17.74
C ASP A 62 6.74 -22.87 -16.68
N SER A 63 5.78 -23.79 -16.85
CA SER A 63 5.57 -24.92 -15.92
C SER A 63 6.72 -25.93 -15.91
N GLY A 64 7.47 -26.03 -17.01
CA GLY A 64 8.53 -27.03 -17.21
C GLY A 64 9.93 -26.63 -16.72
N LYS A 65 10.19 -25.34 -16.44
CA LYS A 65 11.52 -24.88 -16.00
C LYS A 65 11.70 -25.13 -14.51
N VAL A 66 12.86 -25.61 -14.07
CA VAL A 66 13.13 -25.91 -12.64
C VAL A 66 13.82 -24.75 -11.95
N GLU A 67 14.60 -23.96 -12.69
CA GLU A 67 15.40 -22.86 -12.20
C GLU A 67 15.36 -21.72 -13.23
N TYR A 68 15.35 -20.48 -12.73
CA TYR A 68 15.45 -19.28 -13.56
C TYR A 68 16.79 -18.61 -13.34
N SER A 69 17.43 -18.19 -14.42
CA SER A 69 18.61 -17.34 -14.35
C SER A 69 18.22 -15.92 -13.94
N LYS A 70 19.20 -15.13 -13.52
CA LYS A 70 19.01 -13.69 -13.34
C LYS A 70 18.58 -13.02 -14.65
N GLN A 71 19.09 -13.49 -15.79
CA GLN A 71 18.73 -12.97 -17.11
C GLN A 71 17.25 -13.19 -17.40
N ASP A 72 16.75 -14.42 -17.19
CA ASP A 72 15.32 -14.72 -17.34
C ASP A 72 14.45 -13.83 -16.44
N ALA A 73 14.91 -13.55 -15.21
CA ALA A 73 14.20 -12.65 -14.30
C ALA A 73 14.12 -11.23 -14.86
N CYS A 74 15.20 -10.71 -15.46
CA CYS A 74 15.20 -9.42 -16.14
C CYS A 74 14.23 -9.42 -17.34
N GLU A 75 14.24 -10.46 -18.16
CA GLU A 75 13.31 -10.58 -19.31
C GLU A 75 11.84 -10.59 -18.87
N ILE A 76 11.51 -11.32 -17.79
CA ILE A 76 10.15 -11.34 -17.25
C ILE A 76 9.75 -9.97 -16.71
N ILE A 77 10.68 -9.23 -16.07
CA ILE A 77 10.44 -7.85 -15.61
C ILE A 77 10.21 -6.92 -16.79
N GLU A 78 10.98 -7.03 -17.87
CA GLU A 78 10.78 -6.22 -19.06
C GLU A 78 9.40 -6.44 -19.66
N ARG A 79 8.96 -7.70 -19.79
CA ARG A 79 7.58 -8.02 -20.19
C ARG A 79 6.54 -7.41 -19.25
N TYR A 80 6.82 -7.33 -17.95
CA TYR A 80 5.92 -6.70 -16.98
C TYR A 80 5.80 -5.19 -17.19
N LEU A 81 6.92 -4.52 -17.47
CA LEU A 81 6.96 -3.09 -17.74
C LEU A 81 6.20 -2.75 -19.03
N HIS A 82 6.22 -3.63 -20.02
CA HIS A 82 5.54 -3.48 -21.31
C HIS A 82 4.06 -3.94 -21.31
N ARG A 83 3.48 -4.29 -20.15
CA ARG A 83 2.09 -4.80 -20.07
C ARG A 83 1.01 -3.82 -20.52
N PHE A 84 1.30 -2.52 -20.49
CA PHE A 84 0.34 -1.47 -20.84
C PHE A 84 0.49 -0.96 -22.27
N ASP A 85 1.48 -1.43 -23.03
CA ASP A 85 1.76 -0.90 -24.37
C ASP A 85 0.55 -1.05 -25.31
N GLY A 86 -0.14 -2.20 -25.25
CA GLY A 86 -1.37 -2.41 -26.03
C GLY A 86 -2.55 -1.52 -25.60
N GLU A 87 -2.67 -1.20 -24.30
CA GLU A 87 -3.71 -0.25 -23.82
C GLU A 87 -3.39 1.17 -24.29
N LEU A 88 -2.11 1.58 -24.27
CA LEU A 88 -1.67 2.88 -24.75
C LEU A 88 -1.84 3.01 -26.27
N GLU A 89 -1.48 1.98 -27.04
CA GLU A 89 -1.69 1.95 -28.49
C GLU A 89 -3.18 2.06 -28.84
N GLN A 90 -4.05 1.37 -28.10
CA GLN A 90 -5.50 1.48 -28.30
C GLN A 90 -6.02 2.90 -28.01
N ILE A 91 -5.53 3.54 -26.94
CA ILE A 91 -5.89 4.93 -26.61
C ILE A 91 -5.38 5.90 -27.69
N GLU A 92 -4.16 5.70 -28.18
CA GLU A 92 -3.56 6.49 -29.25
C GLU A 92 -4.36 6.37 -30.55
N LEU A 93 -4.71 5.14 -30.95
CA LEU A 93 -5.53 4.86 -32.13
C LEU A 93 -6.94 5.48 -32.00
N ALA A 94 -7.57 5.35 -30.83
CA ALA A 94 -8.87 5.95 -30.58
C ALA A 94 -8.83 7.49 -30.69
N ASN A 95 -7.71 8.10 -30.28
CA ASN A 95 -7.52 9.54 -30.38
C ASN A 95 -7.16 9.99 -31.81
N SER A 96 -6.38 9.21 -32.56
CA SER A 96 -5.98 9.55 -33.94
C SER A 96 -7.15 9.53 -34.93
N ILE A 97 -8.13 8.65 -34.72
CA ILE A 97 -9.35 8.58 -35.53
C ILE A 97 -10.29 9.77 -35.26
N LYS A 98 -10.25 10.34 -34.06
CA LYS A 98 -11.29 11.27 -33.57
C LYS A 98 -11.01 12.76 -33.82
N GLY A 99 -10.33 13.11 -34.91
CA GLY A 99 -10.29 14.46 -35.50
C GLY A 99 -10.40 15.66 -34.53
N ARG A 100 -11.42 16.51 -34.70
CA ARG A 100 -11.64 17.76 -33.93
C ARG A 100 -12.31 17.58 -32.56
N GLN A 101 -12.56 16.35 -32.12
CA GLN A 101 -13.13 16.12 -30.79
C GLN A 101 -12.03 16.05 -29.73
N GLY A 102 -12.35 16.48 -28.50
CA GLY A 102 -11.40 16.46 -27.39
C GLY A 102 -10.82 15.07 -27.11
N ARG A 103 -9.60 15.04 -26.56
CA ARG A 103 -8.85 13.83 -26.25
C ARG A 103 -9.62 12.91 -25.31
N LEU A 104 -9.80 11.66 -25.70
CA LEU A 104 -10.40 10.63 -24.88
C LEU A 104 -9.35 9.97 -23.97
N HIS A 105 -9.81 9.47 -22.82
CA HIS A 105 -9.00 8.68 -21.89
C HIS A 105 -7.74 9.36 -21.33
N PHE A 106 -7.67 10.69 -21.35
CA PHE A 106 -6.50 11.45 -20.88
C PHE A 106 -6.11 11.09 -19.44
N SER A 107 -7.06 11.03 -18.50
CA SER A 107 -6.78 10.67 -17.11
C SER A 107 -6.17 9.28 -16.96
N ARG A 108 -6.67 8.29 -17.70
CA ARG A 108 -6.17 6.91 -17.69
C ARG A 108 -4.78 6.83 -18.28
N GLU A 109 -4.56 7.46 -19.43
CA GLU A 109 -3.28 7.53 -20.11
C GLU A 109 -2.20 8.15 -19.21
N THR A 110 -2.51 9.27 -18.54
CA THR A 110 -1.59 9.93 -17.60
C THR A 110 -1.23 9.00 -16.43
N VAL A 111 -2.21 8.31 -15.84
CA VAL A 111 -1.96 7.37 -14.74
C VAL A 111 -1.07 6.21 -15.17
N ILE A 112 -1.29 5.66 -16.37
CA ILE A 112 -0.46 4.58 -16.92
C ILE A 112 0.97 5.06 -17.13
N LYS A 113 1.15 6.21 -17.79
CA LYS A 113 2.48 6.77 -18.06
C LYS A 113 3.27 7.04 -16.78
N GLN A 114 2.63 7.65 -15.79
CA GLN A 114 3.23 7.88 -14.47
C GLN A 114 3.58 6.57 -13.76
N THR A 115 2.75 5.53 -13.90
CA THR A 115 3.02 4.22 -13.31
C THR A 115 4.22 3.56 -13.98
N MET A 116 4.28 3.55 -15.31
CA MET A 116 5.41 3.00 -16.07
C MET A 116 6.72 3.73 -15.77
N GLU A 117 6.68 5.06 -15.70
CA GLU A 117 7.84 5.88 -15.34
C GLU A 117 8.37 5.52 -13.94
N ARG A 118 7.47 5.42 -12.95
CA ARG A 118 7.84 5.01 -11.59
C ARG A 118 8.44 3.60 -11.55
N GLU A 119 7.86 2.65 -12.26
CA GLU A 119 8.34 1.27 -12.30
C GLU A 119 9.69 1.14 -13.01
N ARG A 120 9.91 1.88 -14.11
CA ARG A 120 11.21 1.94 -14.81
C ARG A 120 12.29 2.57 -13.93
N ALA A 121 11.99 3.69 -13.27
CA ALA A 121 12.92 4.33 -12.33
C ALA A 121 13.32 3.37 -11.19
N GLN A 122 12.37 2.58 -10.67
CA GLN A 122 12.66 1.55 -9.66
C GLN A 122 13.56 0.43 -10.19
N TYR A 123 13.32 -0.04 -11.41
CA TYR A 123 14.11 -1.11 -12.03
C TYR A 123 15.56 -0.71 -12.29
N GLU A 124 15.78 0.53 -12.76
CA GLU A 124 17.10 1.06 -13.08
C GLU A 124 17.88 1.50 -11.82
N GLY A 125 17.20 2.06 -10.82
CA GLY A 125 17.84 2.57 -9.59
C GLY A 125 17.97 1.52 -8.48
N ASN A 126 16.86 1.25 -7.77
CA ASN A 126 16.87 0.51 -6.50
C ASN A 126 16.67 -1.01 -6.68
N GLY A 127 16.35 -1.44 -7.89
CA GLY A 127 15.95 -2.81 -8.21
C GLY A 127 14.44 -3.02 -8.03
N PHE A 128 13.84 -3.67 -9.01
CA PHE A 128 12.43 -4.01 -9.02
C PHE A 128 12.16 -5.23 -8.13
N GLU A 129 11.22 -5.12 -7.21
CA GLU A 129 10.89 -6.19 -6.27
C GLU A 129 9.98 -7.24 -6.94
N ILE A 130 10.48 -8.47 -7.05
CA ILE A 130 9.78 -9.62 -7.63
C ILE A 130 9.87 -10.84 -6.72
N PRO A 131 9.02 -11.86 -6.90
CA PRO A 131 9.19 -13.15 -6.24
C PRO A 131 10.55 -13.76 -6.55
N ASP A 132 11.16 -14.42 -5.57
CA ASP A 132 12.42 -15.13 -5.78
C ASP A 132 12.18 -16.39 -6.65
N ILE A 133 12.35 -16.21 -7.95
CA ILE A 133 12.27 -17.27 -8.95
C ILE A 133 13.61 -17.96 -9.22
N ILE A 134 14.71 -17.41 -8.69
CA ILE A 134 16.07 -17.94 -8.87
C ILE A 134 16.27 -19.16 -7.95
N ASN A 135 15.70 -19.11 -6.74
CA ASN A 135 15.75 -20.24 -5.82
C ASN A 135 14.63 -21.25 -6.12
N SER A 136 15.01 -22.49 -6.45
CA SER A 136 14.08 -23.58 -6.75
C SER A 136 13.09 -23.90 -5.62
N LYS A 137 13.48 -23.72 -4.34
CA LYS A 137 12.57 -23.91 -3.20
C LYS A 137 11.46 -22.86 -3.17
N HIS A 138 11.84 -21.59 -3.37
CA HIS A 138 10.90 -20.47 -3.37
C HIS A 138 10.00 -20.49 -4.62
N LEU A 139 10.56 -20.91 -5.76
CA LEU A 139 9.81 -21.11 -6.98
C LEU A 139 8.68 -22.14 -6.82
N LYS A 140 8.93 -23.28 -6.16
CA LYS A 140 7.89 -24.28 -5.87
C LYS A 140 6.76 -23.70 -5.02
N THR A 141 7.11 -23.02 -3.92
CA THR A 141 6.12 -22.36 -3.07
C THR A 141 5.32 -21.28 -3.81
N PHE A 142 5.96 -20.59 -4.75
CA PHE A 142 5.32 -19.56 -5.55
C PHE A 142 4.41 -20.16 -6.63
N ARG A 143 4.76 -21.32 -7.20
CA ARG A 143 3.90 -22.05 -8.15
C ARG A 143 2.65 -22.60 -7.51
N GLU A 144 2.76 -23.17 -6.31
CA GLU A 144 1.64 -23.73 -5.54
C GLU A 144 0.75 -22.65 -4.90
N TRP A 145 1.12 -21.39 -5.01
CA TRP A 145 0.36 -20.29 -4.44
C TRP A 145 -0.91 -20.03 -5.27
N ASN A 146 -2.08 -20.26 -4.68
CA ASN A 146 -3.39 -20.10 -5.33
C ASN A 146 -3.94 -18.65 -5.27
N GLY A 147 -3.09 -17.65 -5.04
CA GLY A 147 -3.54 -16.28 -4.86
C GLY A 147 -4.08 -15.96 -3.46
N ASP A 148 -3.84 -16.81 -2.46
CA ASP A 148 -4.26 -16.59 -1.07
C ASP A 148 -3.48 -15.43 -0.43
N LEU A 149 -4.19 -14.36 -0.02
CA LEU A 149 -3.57 -13.20 0.65
C LEU A 149 -2.86 -13.54 1.97
N LYS A 150 -3.32 -14.59 2.67
CA LYS A 150 -2.71 -15.03 3.94
C LYS A 150 -1.32 -15.64 3.76
N LYS A 151 -1.02 -16.15 2.57
CA LYS A 151 0.26 -16.79 2.25
C LYS A 151 1.27 -15.81 1.65
N LEU A 152 0.89 -14.55 1.44
CA LEU A 152 1.81 -13.50 0.95
C LEU A 152 3.10 -13.39 1.80
N PRO A 153 3.06 -13.43 3.14
CA PRO A 153 4.28 -13.33 3.95
C PRO A 153 5.24 -14.51 3.77
N ASN A 154 4.75 -15.66 3.28
CA ASN A 154 5.58 -16.84 3.05
C ASN A 154 6.35 -16.74 1.72
N ILE A 155 5.91 -15.89 0.79
CA ILE A 155 6.57 -15.68 -0.50
C ILE A 155 7.77 -14.77 -0.27
N LYS A 156 8.96 -15.27 -0.60
CA LYS A 156 10.18 -14.46 -0.54
C LYS A 156 10.27 -13.55 -1.76
N MET A 157 10.44 -12.26 -1.49
CA MET A 157 10.66 -11.24 -2.50
C MET A 157 12.15 -10.95 -2.63
N ARG A 158 12.61 -10.65 -3.85
CA ARG A 158 13.97 -10.29 -4.19
C ARG A 158 13.96 -9.06 -5.11
N LYS A 159 14.92 -8.16 -4.91
CA LYS A 159 15.12 -7.00 -5.80
C LYS A 159 16.04 -7.39 -6.95
N VAL A 160 15.60 -7.13 -8.18
CA VAL A 160 16.38 -7.37 -9.40
C VAL A 160 16.51 -6.05 -10.16
N SER A 161 17.74 -5.69 -10.50
CA SER A 161 18.04 -4.51 -11.33
C SER A 161 18.54 -4.94 -12.71
N ALA A 162 18.26 -4.08 -13.70
CA ALA A 162 18.75 -4.19 -15.08
C ALA A 162 20.28 -4.25 -15.14
N LYS A 163 20.95 -3.47 -14.29
CA LYS A 163 22.40 -3.55 -14.13
C LYS A 163 22.72 -4.76 -13.24
N GLY A 164 23.70 -5.57 -13.65
CA GLY A 164 24.32 -6.55 -12.76
C GLY A 164 24.59 -5.93 -11.39
N PRO A 165 24.56 -6.68 -10.26
CA PRO A 165 25.15 -6.12 -9.06
C PRO A 165 26.62 -5.84 -9.40
N GLU A 166 26.96 -4.58 -9.66
CA GLU A 166 28.32 -4.15 -9.45
C GLU A 166 28.59 -4.48 -7.99
N LYS A 167 29.57 -5.36 -7.75
CA LYS A 167 29.90 -5.90 -6.44
C LYS A 167 30.27 -4.75 -5.51
N LYS A 168 29.28 -4.15 -4.86
CA LYS A 168 29.47 -3.37 -3.65
C LYS A 168 29.33 -4.37 -2.52
N ASN A 169 30.48 -4.83 -2.04
CA ASN A 169 30.60 -5.65 -0.85
C ASN A 169 29.95 -4.91 0.33
N THR A 170 28.69 -5.17 0.64
CA THR A 170 28.15 -4.87 1.97
C THR A 170 28.19 -6.16 2.75
N ALA A 171 29.27 -6.28 3.51
CA ALA A 171 29.50 -7.32 4.49
C ALA A 171 28.29 -7.43 5.43
N VAL A 172 27.93 -8.68 5.70
CA VAL A 172 27.12 -9.10 6.84
C VAL A 172 27.75 -8.55 8.12
N LYS A 173 26.94 -7.91 8.96
CA LYS A 173 27.11 -7.96 10.42
C LYS A 173 25.75 -8.18 11.06
N GLU A 174 25.53 -9.42 11.48
CA GLU A 174 24.76 -9.75 12.67
C GLU A 174 25.51 -9.23 13.90
N THR A 175 24.76 -8.73 14.90
CA THR A 175 25.05 -8.49 16.34
C THR A 175 24.30 -7.22 16.75
N HIS A 176 23.80 -6.97 17.94
CA HIS A 176 23.45 -7.67 19.18
C HIS A 176 22.84 -6.54 20.04
N THR A 177 21.98 -6.88 21.00
CA THR A 177 21.41 -5.95 22.00
C THR A 177 22.50 -5.37 22.92
N GLU A 178 22.14 -4.32 23.67
CA GLU A 178 22.88 -3.61 24.75
C GLU A 178 23.53 -2.31 24.26
N GLU A 179 22.91 -1.15 24.57
CA GLU A 179 23.10 -0.31 25.78
C GLU A 179 24.45 0.44 25.74
N GLU A 180 24.36 1.77 25.64
CA GLU A 180 25.31 2.81 26.11
C GLU A 180 24.71 4.15 25.62
N GLU A 181 24.10 4.93 26.50
CA GLU A 181 24.68 5.93 27.41
C GLU A 181 25.01 7.26 26.73
N ASP A 182 24.58 8.30 27.43
CA ASP A 182 24.45 9.70 27.08
C ASP A 182 25.77 10.36 26.67
N GLU A 183 25.73 11.24 25.67
CA GLU A 183 26.54 12.46 25.66
C GLU A 183 25.72 13.62 25.07
N GLU A 184 25.67 14.68 25.87
CA GLU A 184 24.98 15.95 25.68
C GLU A 184 25.59 16.75 24.53
N ASP A 185 24.76 17.42 23.74
CA ASP A 185 25.18 18.63 23.02
C ASP A 185 24.02 19.63 23.02
N GLU A 186 24.21 20.71 23.78
CA GLU A 186 23.40 21.91 23.80
C GLU A 186 23.41 22.59 22.42
N ALA A 187 22.23 22.89 21.90
CA ALA A 187 22.05 23.96 20.93
C ALA A 187 20.72 24.65 21.24
N GLU A 188 20.83 25.82 21.88
CA GLU A 188 19.76 26.79 22.08
C GLU A 188 19.17 27.22 20.73
N GLU A 189 17.85 27.14 20.59
CA GLU A 189 17.10 27.95 19.62
C GLU A 189 15.87 28.49 20.35
N GLU A 190 15.93 29.78 20.68
CA GLU A 190 14.79 30.58 21.14
C GLU A 190 13.76 30.73 20.00
N ASP A 191 12.58 30.11 20.13
CA ASP A 191 11.39 30.50 19.36
C ASP A 191 10.36 31.09 20.31
N VAL A 192 10.36 32.43 20.39
CA VAL A 192 9.40 33.24 21.13
C VAL A 192 8.08 33.25 20.34
N SER A 193 7.22 32.25 20.62
CA SER A 193 5.81 32.33 20.23
C SER A 193 5.00 32.96 21.37
N GLN A 194 4.57 34.20 21.11
CA GLN A 194 3.77 35.01 21.99
C GLN A 194 2.29 34.71 21.70
N ASP A 195 1.65 33.88 22.52
CA ASP A 195 0.19 33.82 22.58
C ASP A 195 -0.25 33.76 24.04
N SER A 196 -0.63 34.93 24.55
CA SER A 196 -1.10 35.14 25.91
C SER A 196 -2.60 34.89 25.96
N ASP A 197 -3.02 33.71 26.41
CA ASP A 197 -4.39 33.47 26.88
C ASP A 197 -4.33 33.18 28.39
N VAL A 198 -4.43 34.26 29.18
CA VAL A 198 -4.48 34.20 30.64
C VAL A 198 -5.90 33.85 31.05
N GLU A 199 -6.12 32.59 31.41
CA GLU A 199 -7.26 32.20 32.25
C GLU A 199 -7.02 32.71 33.68
N LEU A 200 -7.70 33.80 34.05
CA LEU A 200 -7.86 34.24 35.43
C LEU A 200 -9.01 33.47 36.07
N LEU A 201 -8.66 32.38 36.76
CA LEU A 201 -9.43 31.88 37.89
C LEU A 201 -9.07 32.73 39.11
N GLU A 202 -10.02 33.53 39.59
CA GLU A 202 -10.04 33.95 40.99
C GLU A 202 -11.39 33.54 41.59
N ASP A 203 -11.28 32.68 42.60
CA ASP A 203 -12.31 32.30 43.55
C ASP A 203 -12.59 33.43 44.56
N GLU A 204 -13.71 33.28 45.27
CA GLU A 204 -14.18 33.92 46.52
C GLU A 204 -14.88 35.29 46.46
N ALA A 205 -16.22 35.26 46.60
CA ALA A 205 -16.94 35.60 47.86
C ALA A 205 -18.43 35.27 47.77
#